data_AF-A0A956VLJ4-F1
#
_entry.id   AF-A0A956VLJ4-F1
#
_cell.length_a   1.000
_cell.length_b   1.000
_cell.length_c   1.000
_cell.angle_alpha   90.00
_cell.angle_beta   90.00
_cell.angle_gamma   90.00
#
_symmetry.space_group_name_H-M   'P 1'
#
loop_
_entity.id
_entity.type
_entity.pdbx_description
1 polymer ?
#
loop_
_entity_poly.entity_id
_entity_poly.type
_entity_poly.pdbx_seq_one_letter_code
_entity_poly.pdbx_strand_id
1 'polypeptide(L)'
;MSTPGASLPRVAIVGRPNVGKSSLFNRIVGERRAIVEDEPGTTRDRNEATVEWLDTYFRLVDTGGYEESEADVYLPLIAGQVRAELAQADVVLFCVDARDGLTSADHELAQLVREANRTTFVVATKADNERRENIGIAEASRLGLGIPVPVSALHDVNVGNLLDDVVRCLPHTTAPPESDRVRIAIIGRPNVGKSMLVNRLVGNARVIVSDVAGTTRDAIDTDLDTEQGSFTLIDTAGVRRPGKLGLGVERHSVMRTRQAVERADVAVVVVDGTVGVTAQDTHIAGIALEAQTGLIFAVNKTDLWEDRAERMEWSQRQMKGRLSFVPWAMVTHISALSGRGLPELLKLAVDARDARRRRIPTGELNAVLRTAFRKHGPAVVRHKRLKLLYATQASIEPPTFVLFVNDPTIVHFSYRRYLERAIRAALDFEGTAIQLTFRSRVETEEGDRP
;
A
#
# COMPACT_ATOMS: atom_id res chain seq x y z
N MET A 1 -24.06 15.76 13.61
CA MET A 1 -23.06 16.79 13.96
C MET A 1 -21.73 16.08 13.99
N SER A 2 -20.91 16.33 12.99
CA SER A 2 -19.65 15.64 12.72
C SER A 2 -18.58 16.24 13.63
N THR A 3 -18.06 15.46 14.57
CA THR A 3 -16.94 15.88 15.42
C THR A 3 -15.64 15.87 14.60
N PRO A 4 -14.74 16.87 14.77
CA PRO A 4 -13.48 16.93 14.03
C PRO A 4 -12.48 15.91 14.57
N GLY A 5 -11.79 15.18 13.69
CA GLY A 5 -10.54 14.47 14.00
C GLY A 5 -10.63 13.18 14.82
N ALA A 6 -11.49 12.22 14.46
CA ALA A 6 -11.50 10.92 15.15
C ALA A 6 -10.24 10.12 14.83
N SER A 7 -9.30 10.04 15.78
CA SER A 7 -8.21 9.07 15.76
C SER A 7 -8.77 7.64 15.70
N LEU A 8 -8.10 6.74 14.97
CA LEU A 8 -8.52 5.34 14.91
C LEU A 8 -8.57 4.69 16.30
N PRO A 9 -9.48 3.74 16.53
CA PRO A 9 -9.51 2.97 17.78
C PRO A 9 -8.20 2.20 17.92
N ARG A 10 -7.67 2.11 19.14
CA ARG A 10 -6.37 1.49 19.43
C ARG A 10 -6.55 0.10 20.05
N VAL A 11 -5.93 -0.91 19.43
CA VAL A 11 -5.86 -2.29 19.91
C VAL A 11 -4.43 -2.58 20.35
N ALA A 12 -4.20 -2.79 21.64
CA ALA A 12 -2.86 -3.04 22.18
C ALA A 12 -2.61 -4.52 22.47
N ILE A 13 -1.50 -5.07 21.96
CA ILE A 13 -1.03 -6.43 22.26
C ILE A 13 -0.08 -6.37 23.46
N VAL A 14 -0.52 -6.90 24.59
CA VAL A 14 0.20 -6.85 25.87
C VAL A 14 0.51 -8.26 26.34
N GLY A 15 1.67 -8.47 26.94
CA GLY A 15 2.06 -9.75 27.52
C GLY A 15 3.56 -9.78 27.82
N ARG A 16 4.00 -10.76 28.61
CA ARG A 16 5.42 -10.89 28.96
C ARG A 16 6.30 -11.10 27.71
N PRO A 17 7.62 -10.92 27.81
CA PRO A 17 8.53 -11.24 26.71
C PRO A 17 8.37 -12.65 26.16
N ASN A 18 8.63 -12.79 24.85
CA ASN A 18 8.63 -14.06 24.13
C ASN A 18 7.32 -14.86 24.10
N VAL A 19 6.16 -14.34 24.53
CA VAL A 19 4.87 -15.08 24.40
C VAL A 19 4.35 -15.19 22.97
N GLY A 20 4.91 -14.46 22.01
CA GLY A 20 4.46 -14.49 20.61
C GLY A 20 3.64 -13.27 20.18
N LYS A 21 3.74 -12.14 20.91
CA LYS A 21 3.12 -10.85 20.56
C LYS A 21 3.45 -10.41 19.13
N SER A 22 4.73 -10.36 18.79
CA SER A 22 5.18 -9.92 17.47
C SER A 22 4.82 -10.91 16.35
N SER A 23 4.72 -12.22 16.65
CA SER A 23 4.21 -13.20 15.70
C SER A 23 2.73 -12.98 15.40
N LEU A 24 1.93 -12.70 16.43
CA LEU A 24 0.51 -12.36 16.28
C LEU A 24 0.33 -11.02 15.54
N PHE A 25 1.10 -10.00 15.91
CA PHE A 25 1.12 -8.70 15.22
C PHE A 25 1.40 -8.87 13.72
N ASN A 26 2.51 -9.54 13.38
CA ASN A 26 2.89 -9.75 11.98
C ASN A 26 1.87 -10.59 11.20
N ARG A 27 1.20 -11.55 11.86
CA ARG A 27 0.14 -12.33 11.24
C ARG A 27 -1.07 -11.46 10.90
N ILE A 28 -1.55 -10.65 11.86
CA ILE A 28 -2.69 -9.74 11.66
C ILE A 28 -2.38 -8.71 10.57
N VAL A 29 -1.17 -8.17 10.56
CA VAL A 29 -0.70 -7.18 9.56
C VAL A 29 -0.49 -7.82 8.18
N GLY A 30 0.10 -9.00 8.10
CA GLY A 30 0.57 -9.61 6.85
C GLY A 30 -0.53 -10.16 5.93
N GLU A 31 -1.73 -10.44 6.44
CA GLU A 31 -2.85 -10.96 5.63
C GLU A 31 -3.77 -9.87 5.07
N ARG A 32 -3.57 -8.61 5.45
CA ARG A 32 -4.54 -7.54 5.19
C ARG A 32 -3.86 -6.26 4.72
N ARG A 33 -4.66 -5.34 4.19
CA ARG A 33 -4.23 -4.02 3.70
C ARG A 33 -3.82 -3.14 4.88
N ALA A 34 -2.70 -3.48 5.51
CA ALA A 34 -2.14 -2.64 6.53
C ALA A 34 -1.46 -1.44 5.87
N ILE A 35 -1.95 -0.23 6.17
CA ILE A 35 -1.21 0.99 5.92
C ILE A 35 -0.43 1.25 7.20
N VAL A 36 0.88 1.01 7.16
CA VAL A 36 1.75 1.35 8.29
C VAL A 36 1.91 2.86 8.30
N GLU A 37 1.26 3.53 9.25
CA GLU A 37 1.43 4.95 9.52
C GLU A 37 2.23 5.12 10.81
N ASP A 38 3.40 5.74 10.71
CA ASP A 38 4.15 6.24 11.87
C ASP A 38 3.60 7.62 12.24
N GLU A 39 3.01 7.75 13.44
CA GLU A 39 2.61 9.05 13.98
C GLU A 39 3.84 9.78 14.54
N PRO A 40 4.13 11.03 14.13
CA PRO A 40 5.31 11.75 14.60
C PRO A 40 5.09 12.21 16.06
N GLY A 41 5.88 11.70 17.01
CA GLY A 41 5.96 12.34 18.34
C GLY A 41 6.31 11.51 19.57
N THR A 42 6.43 10.18 19.51
CA THR A 42 6.83 9.40 20.70
C THR A 42 7.91 8.37 20.39
N THR A 43 8.99 8.46 21.15
CA THR A 43 10.22 7.66 21.15
C THR A 43 10.07 6.15 20.89
N ARG A 44 10.99 5.65 20.04
CA ARG A 44 11.63 4.31 19.97
C ARG A 44 10.88 3.13 20.60
N ASP A 45 10.67 2.09 19.78
CA ASP A 45 10.31 0.72 20.15
C ASP A 45 8.80 0.35 20.21
N ARG A 46 7.95 1.02 19.42
CA ARG A 46 6.54 0.61 19.20
C ARG A 46 6.35 0.13 17.77
N ASN A 47 5.92 -1.12 17.57
CA ASN A 47 5.39 -1.52 16.28
C ASN A 47 3.90 -1.18 16.26
N GLU A 48 3.52 -0.16 15.48
CA GLU A 48 2.12 0.22 15.24
C GLU A 48 1.75 -0.05 13.77
N ALA A 49 0.52 -0.44 13.50
CA ALA A 49 0.01 -0.60 12.14
C ALA A 49 -1.50 -0.32 12.07
N THR A 50 -1.97 0.32 11.00
CA THR A 50 -3.41 0.42 10.73
C THR A 50 -3.90 -0.89 10.12
N VAL A 51 -4.94 -1.49 10.69
CA VAL A 51 -5.55 -2.75 10.26
C VAL A 51 -6.99 -2.49 9.83
N GLU A 52 -7.40 -3.13 8.74
CA GLU A 52 -8.77 -3.16 8.24
C GLU A 52 -9.34 -4.58 8.44
N TRP A 53 -10.47 -4.68 9.15
CA TRP A 53 -11.21 -5.92 9.34
C TRP A 53 -12.72 -5.69 9.36
N LEU A 54 -13.48 -6.40 8.51
CA LEU A 54 -14.93 -6.24 8.34
C LEU A 54 -15.38 -4.77 8.23
N ASP A 55 -14.71 -4.00 7.36
CA ASP A 55 -14.93 -2.57 7.14
C ASP A 55 -14.69 -1.64 8.36
N THR A 56 -14.07 -2.15 9.42
CA THR A 56 -13.64 -1.36 10.59
C THR A 56 -12.12 -1.16 10.55
N TYR A 57 -11.67 0.09 10.68
CA TYR A 57 -10.25 0.47 10.72
C TYR A 57 -9.79 0.71 12.15
N PHE A 58 -8.69 0.10 12.56
CA PHE A 58 -8.13 0.32 13.90
C PHE A 58 -6.61 0.31 13.87
N ARG A 59 -5.98 0.95 14.85
CA ARG A 59 -4.53 0.91 15.02
C ARG A 59 -4.15 -0.22 15.96
N LEU A 60 -3.39 -1.19 15.46
CA LEU A 60 -2.81 -2.28 16.22
C LEU A 60 -1.43 -1.87 16.74
N VAL A 61 -1.16 -2.12 18.02
CA VAL A 61 0.09 -1.73 18.70
C VAL A 61 0.69 -2.95 19.38
N ASP A 62 1.95 -3.31 19.09
CA ASP A 62 2.70 -4.35 19.82
C ASP A 62 3.58 -3.70 20.88
N THR A 63 3.34 -4.01 22.15
CA THR A 63 4.16 -3.52 23.27
C THR A 63 5.46 -4.31 23.44
N GLY A 64 5.80 -5.21 22.51
CA GLY A 64 6.98 -6.08 22.55
C GLY A 64 8.28 -5.52 21.97
N GLY A 65 8.27 -4.35 21.32
CA GLY A 65 9.47 -3.75 20.72
C GLY A 65 10.55 -3.33 21.73
N TYR A 66 10.22 -3.23 23.01
CA TYR A 66 11.05 -2.68 24.09
C TYR A 66 12.16 -3.61 24.61
N GLU A 67 12.50 -4.67 23.89
CA GLU A 67 13.33 -5.78 24.39
C GLU A 67 14.83 -5.69 24.01
N GLU A 68 15.31 -4.61 23.37
CA GLU A 68 16.73 -4.50 22.95
C GLU A 68 17.64 -3.66 23.88
N SER A 69 17.30 -3.49 25.16
CA SER A 69 18.28 -3.08 26.17
C SER A 69 18.43 -4.13 27.26
N GLU A 70 19.56 -4.84 27.17
CA GLU A 70 20.24 -5.65 28.19
C GLU A 70 19.34 -6.40 29.21
N ALA A 71 19.39 -7.73 29.10
CA ALA A 71 18.98 -8.65 30.16
C ALA A 71 19.46 -8.11 31.53
N ASP A 72 18.50 -7.96 32.45
CA ASP A 72 18.63 -7.52 33.86
C ASP A 72 18.18 -6.10 34.26
N VAL A 73 17.42 -5.37 33.43
CA VAL A 73 16.85 -4.06 33.85
C VAL A 73 15.33 -4.11 34.15
N TYR A 74 15.01 -4.26 35.44
CA TYR A 74 13.85 -3.73 36.17
C TYR A 74 12.41 -3.84 35.58
N LEU A 75 11.62 -4.79 36.13
CA LEU A 75 10.14 -4.89 36.04
C LEU A 75 9.36 -3.56 36.21
N PRO A 76 9.76 -2.59 37.06
CA PRO A 76 9.06 -1.31 37.21
C PRO A 76 9.01 -0.43 35.96
N LEU A 77 10.04 -0.46 35.10
CA LEU A 77 10.10 0.35 33.88
C LEU A 77 9.12 -0.18 32.81
N ILE A 78 9.07 -1.51 32.67
CA ILE A 78 8.13 -2.21 31.78
C ILE A 78 6.68 -1.95 32.24
N ALA A 79 6.43 -1.95 33.56
CA ALA A 79 5.11 -1.70 34.11
C ALA A 79 4.58 -0.28 33.81
N GLY A 80 5.43 0.75 33.90
CA GLY A 80 5.05 2.13 33.58
C GLY A 80 4.66 2.31 32.10
N GLN A 81 5.34 1.59 31.22
CA GLN A 81 5.11 1.62 29.78
C GLN A 81 3.85 0.86 29.37
N VAL A 82 3.65 -0.34 29.92
CA VAL A 82 2.40 -1.10 29.74
C VAL A 82 1.21 -0.29 30.26
N ARG A 83 1.34 0.41 31.40
CA ARG A 83 0.28 1.29 31.91
C ARG A 83 -0.05 2.44 30.94
N ALA A 84 0.94 3.03 30.27
CA ALA A 84 0.70 4.07 29.28
C ALA A 84 -0.07 3.53 28.06
N GLU A 85 0.27 2.34 27.59
CA GLU A 85 -0.45 1.70 26.47
C GLU A 85 -1.88 1.30 26.84
N LEU A 86 -2.08 0.71 28.02
CA LEU A 86 -3.40 0.37 28.54
C LEU A 86 -4.29 1.63 28.73
N ALA A 87 -3.69 2.77 29.05
CA ALA A 87 -4.43 4.02 29.16
C ALA A 87 -4.95 4.54 27.81
N GLN A 88 -4.27 4.22 26.71
CA GLN A 88 -4.64 4.67 25.36
C GLN A 88 -5.40 3.63 24.54
N ALA A 89 -5.42 2.37 24.97
CA ALA A 89 -6.09 1.28 24.29
C ALA A 89 -7.62 1.31 24.50
N ASP A 90 -8.36 1.09 23.41
CA ASP A 90 -9.80 0.81 23.43
C ASP A 90 -10.04 -0.68 23.70
N VAL A 91 -9.19 -1.54 23.13
CA VAL A 91 -9.19 -2.99 23.34
C VAL A 91 -7.78 -3.50 23.62
N VAL A 92 -7.65 -4.46 24.54
CA VAL A 92 -6.38 -5.09 24.93
C VAL A 92 -6.39 -6.57 24.55
N LEU A 93 -5.35 -7.00 23.86
CA LEU A 93 -5.07 -8.41 23.58
C LEU A 93 -3.98 -8.90 24.56
N PHE A 94 -4.41 -9.50 25.67
CA PHE A 94 -3.52 -9.99 26.70
C PHE A 94 -3.00 -11.40 26.37
N CYS A 95 -1.77 -11.47 25.86
CA CYS A 95 -1.16 -12.68 25.34
C CYS A 95 -0.40 -13.49 26.41
N VAL A 96 -0.66 -14.79 26.44
CA VAL A 96 0.05 -15.77 27.28
C VAL A 96 0.47 -16.98 26.44
N ASP A 97 1.68 -17.52 26.70
CA ASP A 97 2.20 -18.67 25.94
C ASP A 97 1.54 -19.98 26.40
N ALA A 98 0.80 -20.65 25.52
CA ALA A 98 0.14 -21.92 25.81
C ALA A 98 1.12 -23.09 26.10
N ARG A 99 2.42 -22.94 25.81
CA ARG A 99 3.45 -23.99 26.02
C ARG A 99 4.08 -23.90 27.40
N ASP A 100 4.34 -22.69 27.86
CA ASP A 100 5.16 -22.42 29.06
C ASP A 100 4.29 -22.17 30.31
N GLY A 101 2.96 -22.08 30.15
CA GLY A 101 2.04 -21.81 31.25
C GLY A 101 2.16 -20.39 31.82
N LEU A 102 1.41 -20.11 32.89
CA LEU A 102 1.43 -18.81 33.56
C LEU A 102 2.65 -18.65 34.47
N THR A 103 3.26 -17.48 34.42
CA THR A 103 4.38 -17.06 35.26
C THR A 103 3.95 -15.96 36.23
N SER A 104 4.80 -15.61 37.21
CA SER A 104 4.56 -14.46 38.09
C SER A 104 4.40 -13.15 37.32
N ALA A 105 5.17 -12.97 36.24
CA ALA A 105 5.06 -11.80 35.36
C ALA A 105 3.70 -11.71 34.68
N ASP A 106 3.09 -12.85 34.31
CA ASP A 106 1.75 -12.87 33.72
C ASP A 106 0.70 -12.43 34.74
N HIS A 107 0.83 -12.84 36.01
CA HIS A 107 -0.07 -12.40 37.09
C HIS A 107 0.07 -10.91 37.41
N GLU A 108 1.29 -10.38 37.44
CA GLU A 108 1.55 -8.95 37.65
C GLU A 108 0.97 -8.10 36.51
N LEU A 109 1.22 -8.47 35.25
CA LEU A 109 0.65 -7.77 34.10
C LEU A 109 -0.88 -7.89 34.07
N ALA A 110 -1.44 -9.05 34.41
CA ALA A 110 -2.90 -9.22 34.50
C ALA A 110 -3.54 -8.35 35.60
N GLN A 111 -2.80 -7.99 36.65
CA GLN A 111 -3.26 -6.99 37.61
C GLN A 111 -3.28 -5.59 36.99
N LEU A 112 -2.25 -5.20 36.24
CA LEU A 112 -2.23 -3.91 35.52
C LEU A 112 -3.39 -3.78 34.54
N VAL A 113 -3.67 -4.84 33.79
CA VAL A 113 -4.79 -4.89 32.84
C VAL A 113 -6.14 -4.75 33.55
N ARG A 114 -6.32 -5.40 34.71
CA ARG A 114 -7.52 -5.23 35.55
C ARG A 114 -7.68 -3.80 36.04
N GLU A 115 -6.59 -3.19 36.53
CA GLU A 115 -6.60 -1.81 37.00
C GLU A 115 -6.94 -0.80 35.90
N ALA A 116 -6.55 -1.08 34.65
CA ALA A 116 -6.84 -0.23 33.50
C ALA A 116 -8.32 -0.25 33.06
N ASN A 117 -9.08 -1.28 33.46
CA ASN A 117 -10.52 -1.42 33.19
C ASN A 117 -10.88 -1.23 31.70
N ARG A 118 -10.09 -1.84 30.81
CA ARG A 118 -10.32 -1.86 29.35
C ARG A 118 -10.95 -3.17 28.91
N THR A 119 -11.68 -3.16 27.80
CA THR A 119 -12.14 -4.39 27.13
C THR A 119 -10.93 -5.25 26.79
N THR A 120 -10.87 -6.46 27.35
CA THR A 120 -9.69 -7.31 27.28
C THR A 120 -10.06 -8.68 26.72
N PHE A 121 -9.30 -9.13 25.73
CA PHE A 121 -9.31 -10.52 25.26
C PHE A 121 -8.05 -11.22 25.76
N VAL A 122 -8.23 -12.34 26.48
CA VAL A 122 -7.11 -13.19 26.88
C VAL A 122 -6.77 -14.10 25.69
N VAL A 123 -5.54 -14.03 25.21
CA VAL A 123 -5.10 -14.72 24.00
C VAL A 123 -4.05 -15.75 24.38
N ALA A 124 -4.40 -17.03 24.30
CA ALA A 124 -3.46 -18.13 24.52
C ALA A 124 -2.71 -18.42 23.22
N THR A 125 -1.52 -17.84 23.07
CA THR A 125 -0.71 -17.91 21.85
C THR A 125 0.05 -19.23 21.73
N LYS A 126 0.49 -19.57 20.50
CA LYS A 126 1.25 -20.80 20.18
C LYS A 126 0.45 -22.09 20.45
N ALA A 127 -0.88 -21.99 20.32
CA ALA A 127 -1.81 -23.10 20.37
C ALA A 127 -1.78 -23.90 19.05
N ASP A 128 -0.63 -24.52 18.76
CA ASP A 128 -0.35 -25.12 17.43
C ASP A 128 -1.03 -26.49 17.20
N ASN A 129 -1.74 -27.02 18.19
CA ASN A 129 -2.49 -28.27 18.13
C ASN A 129 -3.54 -28.34 19.25
N GLU A 130 -4.52 -29.24 19.11
CA GLU A 130 -5.64 -29.40 20.05
C GLU A 130 -5.20 -29.58 21.51
N ARG A 131 -4.10 -30.29 21.76
CA ARG A 131 -3.58 -30.46 23.13
C ARG A 131 -3.13 -29.12 23.72
N ARG A 132 -2.41 -28.31 22.94
CA ARG A 132 -1.94 -26.98 23.38
C ARG A 132 -3.09 -25.98 23.50
N GLU A 133 -4.11 -26.07 22.64
CA GLU A 133 -5.33 -25.26 22.77
C GLU A 133 -6.00 -25.52 24.12
N ASN A 134 -6.26 -26.78 24.46
CA ASN A 134 -6.91 -27.16 25.72
C ASN A 134 -6.10 -26.73 26.95
N ILE A 135 -4.77 -26.93 26.92
CA ILE A 135 -3.88 -26.51 28.01
C ILE A 135 -3.86 -24.98 28.14
N GLY A 136 -3.70 -24.27 27.02
CA GLY A 136 -3.67 -22.82 26.97
C GLY A 136 -4.93 -22.20 27.53
N ILE A 137 -6.11 -22.71 27.15
CA ILE A 137 -7.41 -22.27 27.69
C ILE A 137 -7.47 -22.51 29.21
N ALA A 138 -7.12 -23.70 29.68
CA ALA A 138 -7.22 -24.06 31.09
C ALA A 138 -6.30 -23.19 31.98
N GLU A 139 -5.05 -22.97 31.54
CA GLU A 139 -4.10 -22.12 32.26
C GLU A 139 -4.52 -20.65 32.23
N ALA A 140 -4.80 -20.09 31.04
CA ALA A 140 -5.17 -18.69 30.89
C ALA A 140 -6.47 -18.30 31.61
N SER A 141 -7.40 -19.25 31.77
CA SER A 141 -8.65 -19.03 32.52
C SER A 141 -8.41 -18.68 33.99
N ARG A 142 -7.28 -19.12 34.57
CA ARG A 142 -6.92 -18.83 35.97
C ARG A 142 -6.65 -17.35 36.24
N LEU A 143 -6.43 -16.55 35.19
CA LEU A 143 -6.24 -15.10 35.30
C LEU A 143 -7.54 -14.35 35.61
N GLY A 144 -8.71 -14.95 35.38
CA GLY A 144 -10.01 -14.34 35.65
C GLY A 144 -10.32 -13.14 34.77
N LEU A 145 -9.73 -13.07 33.57
CA LEU A 145 -9.85 -11.96 32.62
C LEU A 145 -10.83 -12.23 31.46
N GLY A 146 -11.70 -13.23 31.61
CA GLY A 146 -12.64 -13.67 30.58
C GLY A 146 -12.31 -15.05 30.02
N ILE A 147 -13.00 -15.44 28.94
CA ILE A 147 -12.80 -16.73 28.26
C ILE A 147 -11.58 -16.60 27.33
N PRO A 148 -10.51 -17.40 27.51
CA PRO A 148 -9.34 -17.31 26.66
C PRO A 148 -9.60 -17.79 25.24
N VAL A 149 -9.04 -17.08 24.26
CA VAL A 149 -9.07 -17.45 22.84
C VAL A 149 -7.72 -18.09 22.48
N PRO A 150 -7.66 -19.40 22.16
CA PRO A 150 -6.43 -20.03 21.73
C PRO A 150 -6.10 -19.68 20.28
N VAL A 151 -4.88 -19.20 20.02
CA VAL A 151 -4.45 -18.78 18.68
C VAL A 151 -3.09 -19.38 18.31
N SER A 152 -2.94 -19.73 17.02
CA SER A 152 -1.64 -20.02 16.43
C SER A 152 -1.39 -19.05 15.27
N ALA A 153 -0.48 -18.10 15.48
CA ALA A 153 -0.02 -17.20 14.42
C ALA A 153 0.80 -17.95 13.34
N LEU A 154 1.38 -19.11 13.67
CA LEU A 154 2.16 -19.92 12.72
C LEU A 154 1.24 -20.67 11.75
N HIS A 155 0.15 -21.25 12.25
CA HIS A 155 -0.77 -22.10 11.49
C HIS A 155 -2.07 -21.40 11.09
N ASP A 156 -2.21 -20.10 11.39
CA ASP A 156 -3.40 -19.29 11.15
C ASP A 156 -4.68 -19.87 11.78
N VAL A 157 -4.57 -20.27 13.05
CA VAL A 157 -5.68 -20.84 13.80
C VAL A 157 -6.32 -19.76 14.68
N ASN A 158 -7.64 -19.58 14.54
CA ASN A 158 -8.51 -18.69 15.33
C ASN A 158 -8.19 -17.17 15.29
N VAL A 159 -7.23 -16.72 14.47
CA VAL A 159 -6.89 -15.29 14.35
C VAL A 159 -8.09 -14.48 13.81
N GLY A 160 -8.78 -14.99 12.79
CA GLY A 160 -9.99 -14.36 12.26
C GLY A 160 -11.13 -14.26 13.29
N ASN A 161 -11.40 -15.33 14.03
CA ASN A 161 -12.41 -15.34 15.09
C ASN A 161 -12.11 -14.33 16.19
N LEU A 162 -10.83 -14.22 16.60
CA LEU A 162 -10.38 -13.19 17.53
C LEU A 162 -10.67 -11.78 16.99
N LEU A 163 -10.34 -11.52 15.72
CA LEU A 163 -10.56 -10.22 15.09
C LEU A 163 -12.04 -9.87 14.93
N ASP A 164 -12.88 -10.85 14.58
CA ASP A 164 -14.34 -10.70 14.52
C ASP A 164 -14.90 -10.20 15.87
N ASP A 165 -14.45 -10.78 16.98
CA ASP A 165 -14.88 -10.37 18.30
C ASP A 165 -14.28 -9.02 18.72
N VAL A 166 -13.03 -8.74 18.35
CA VAL A 166 -12.39 -7.44 18.61
C VAL A 166 -13.14 -6.31 17.93
N VAL A 167 -13.45 -6.42 16.63
CA VAL A 167 -14.11 -5.32 15.89
C VAL A 167 -15.56 -5.10 16.34
N ARG A 168 -16.23 -6.12 16.90
CA ARG A 168 -17.56 -5.96 17.52
C ARG A 168 -17.52 -5.05 18.76
N CYS A 169 -16.37 -4.97 19.42
CA CYS A 169 -16.17 -4.13 20.60
C CYS A 169 -15.63 -2.73 20.25
N LEU A 170 -15.18 -2.49 19.02
CA LEU A 170 -14.68 -1.20 18.57
C LEU A 170 -15.82 -0.36 17.99
N PRO A 171 -15.76 0.98 18.12
CA PRO A 171 -16.64 1.84 17.35
C PRO A 171 -16.34 1.64 15.86
N HIS A 172 -17.38 1.56 15.03
CA HIS A 172 -17.19 1.54 13.58
C HIS A 172 -16.51 2.84 13.13
N THR A 173 -15.35 2.70 12.50
CA THR A 173 -14.50 3.80 12.04
C THR A 173 -14.20 3.64 10.57
N THR A 174 -14.36 4.73 9.84
CA THR A 174 -13.86 4.86 8.46
C THR A 174 -12.35 5.08 8.50
N ALA A 175 -11.65 4.65 7.44
CA ALA A 175 -10.19 4.78 7.29
C ALA A 175 -9.66 6.15 7.79
N PRO A 176 -8.43 6.18 8.36
CA PRO A 176 -7.77 7.46 8.59
C PRO A 176 -7.68 8.19 7.24
N PRO A 177 -7.70 9.53 7.20
CA PRO A 177 -7.43 10.23 5.96
C PRO A 177 -6.04 9.80 5.51
N GLU A 178 -5.96 9.10 4.36
CA GLU A 178 -4.68 8.82 3.71
C GLU A 178 -3.86 10.11 3.72
N SER A 179 -2.56 10.01 4.04
CA SER A 179 -1.63 11.07 3.71
C SER A 179 -1.90 11.52 2.27
N ASP A 180 -2.34 12.77 2.09
CA ASP A 180 -2.62 13.35 0.78
C ASP A 180 -1.32 13.59 -0.02
N ARG A 181 -0.17 13.12 0.50
CA ARG A 181 1.12 13.14 -0.20
C ARG A 181 1.10 12.18 -1.38
N VAL A 182 1.40 12.70 -2.57
CA VAL A 182 1.62 11.86 -3.75
C VAL A 182 2.98 11.17 -3.62
N ARG A 183 3.01 9.83 -3.61
CA ARG A 183 4.25 9.04 -3.56
C ARG A 183 4.80 8.85 -4.96
N ILE A 184 6.02 9.34 -5.19
CA ILE A 184 6.68 9.32 -6.49
C ILE A 184 7.95 8.47 -6.46
N ALA A 185 8.04 7.47 -7.32
CA ALA A 185 9.28 6.74 -7.60
C ALA A 185 9.97 7.31 -8.85
N ILE A 186 11.23 7.74 -8.74
CA ILE A 186 12.01 8.25 -9.88
C ILE A 186 12.93 7.16 -10.41
N ILE A 187 12.61 6.63 -11.58
CA ILE A 187 13.28 5.47 -12.20
C ILE A 187 13.83 5.82 -13.58
N GLY A 188 14.71 4.98 -14.11
CA GLY A 188 15.33 5.20 -15.42
C GLY A 188 16.77 4.72 -15.48
N ARG A 189 17.34 4.73 -16.69
CA ARG A 189 18.71 4.28 -16.94
C ARG A 189 19.79 5.08 -16.19
N PRO A 190 21.03 4.57 -16.08
CA PRO A 190 22.17 5.37 -15.66
C PRO A 190 22.32 6.65 -16.51
N ASN A 191 22.83 7.72 -15.91
CA ASN A 191 23.20 8.98 -16.58
C ASN A 191 22.10 9.79 -17.30
N VAL A 192 20.83 9.39 -17.20
CA VAL A 192 19.68 10.17 -17.73
C VAL A 192 19.37 11.43 -16.91
N GLY A 193 20.01 11.60 -15.75
CA GLY A 193 19.86 12.78 -14.88
C GLY A 193 18.89 12.62 -13.70
N LYS A 194 18.57 11.39 -13.28
CA LYS A 194 17.75 11.11 -12.09
C LYS A 194 18.24 11.83 -10.84
N SER A 195 19.55 11.76 -10.59
CA SER A 195 20.13 12.35 -9.38
C SER A 195 20.03 13.88 -9.37
N MET A 196 20.23 14.49 -10.54
CA MET A 196 20.04 15.92 -10.72
C MET A 196 18.56 16.31 -10.50
N LEU A 197 17.63 15.50 -11.02
CA LEU A 197 16.19 15.76 -10.87
C LEU A 197 15.77 15.77 -9.40
N VAL A 198 16.12 14.73 -8.64
CA VAL A 198 15.82 14.68 -7.19
C VAL A 198 16.44 15.86 -6.46
N ASN A 199 17.74 16.14 -6.67
CA ASN A 199 18.40 17.26 -5.99
C ASN A 199 17.73 18.60 -6.33
N ARG A 200 17.25 18.76 -7.57
CA ARG A 200 16.53 19.97 -7.99
C ARG A 200 15.15 20.07 -7.37
N LEU A 201 14.41 18.96 -7.28
CA LEU A 201 13.11 18.91 -6.59
C LEU A 201 13.26 19.23 -5.10
N VAL A 202 14.23 18.60 -4.44
CA VAL A 202 14.56 18.81 -3.02
C VAL A 202 15.03 20.25 -2.80
N GLY A 203 15.92 20.79 -3.64
CA GLY A 203 16.44 22.16 -3.48
C GLY A 203 15.42 23.28 -3.75
N ASN A 204 14.37 23.02 -4.54
CA ASN A 204 13.30 24.00 -4.82
C ASN A 204 12.11 23.88 -3.86
N ALA A 205 11.99 22.76 -3.13
CA ALA A 205 10.91 22.51 -2.20
C ALA A 205 11.26 22.95 -0.77
N ARG A 206 10.24 23.18 0.06
CA ARG A 206 10.44 23.16 1.51
C ARG A 206 10.61 21.70 1.90
N VAL A 207 11.86 21.29 2.10
CA VAL A 207 12.17 19.94 2.59
C VAL A 207 11.85 19.93 4.07
N ILE A 208 10.85 19.15 4.47
CA ILE A 208 10.66 18.85 5.88
C ILE A 208 11.71 17.79 6.21
N VAL A 209 12.83 18.22 6.79
CA VAL A 209 13.78 17.29 7.38
C VAL A 209 13.19 16.87 8.72
N SER A 210 12.76 15.61 8.82
CA SER A 210 12.60 14.99 10.13
C SER A 210 14.01 14.72 10.66
N ASP A 211 14.48 15.54 11.60
CA ASP A 211 15.82 15.49 12.19
C ASP A 211 16.04 14.29 13.13
N VAL A 212 15.17 13.26 13.10
CA VAL A 212 15.32 12.09 13.97
C VAL A 212 16.26 11.07 13.32
N ALA A 213 17.52 11.11 13.74
CA ALA A 213 18.50 10.06 13.49
C ALA A 213 18.05 8.73 14.11
N GLY A 214 17.39 7.87 13.32
CA GLY A 214 16.92 6.56 13.79
C GLY A 214 15.86 5.86 12.93
N THR A 215 15.76 6.13 11.64
CA THR A 215 14.78 5.50 10.74
C THR A 215 15.28 4.14 10.24
N THR A 216 15.03 3.08 11.00
CA THR A 216 15.26 1.70 10.56
C THR A 216 13.95 0.94 10.42
N ARG A 217 13.26 1.17 9.30
CA ARG A 217 12.82 0.08 8.40
C ARG A 217 12.44 0.72 7.06
N ASP A 218 13.26 0.41 6.07
CA ASP A 218 13.32 0.95 4.71
C ASP A 218 13.90 2.36 4.57
N ALA A 219 15.11 2.37 4.03
CA ALA A 219 15.99 3.51 3.94
C ALA A 219 15.48 4.58 2.94
N ILE A 220 15.44 5.85 3.38
CA ILE A 220 15.74 7.06 2.58
C ILE A 220 14.62 7.53 1.62
N ASP A 221 13.38 7.65 2.09
CA ASP A 221 12.34 8.44 1.41
C ASP A 221 12.50 9.94 1.74
N THR A 222 12.00 10.84 0.88
CA THR A 222 12.10 12.30 1.10
C THR A 222 10.76 12.98 0.91
N ASP A 223 10.24 13.58 1.97
CA ASP A 223 9.05 14.42 1.91
C ASP A 223 9.38 15.83 1.41
N LEU A 224 8.51 16.35 0.56
CA LEU A 224 8.63 17.67 -0.02
C LEU A 224 7.28 18.34 -0.16
N ASP A 225 7.23 19.63 0.19
CA ASP A 225 6.07 20.48 -0.02
C ASP A 225 6.40 21.57 -1.05
N THR A 226 5.57 21.64 -2.08
CA THR A 226 5.66 22.62 -3.16
C THR A 226 4.32 23.32 -3.36
N GLU A 227 4.28 24.32 -4.23
CA GLU A 227 3.03 24.97 -4.63
C GLU A 227 2.05 24.02 -5.35
N GLN A 228 2.54 22.89 -5.88
CA GLN A 228 1.73 21.91 -6.61
C GLN A 228 1.13 20.83 -5.69
N GLY A 229 1.53 20.80 -4.42
CA GLY A 229 1.05 19.83 -3.44
C GLY A 229 2.15 19.29 -2.53
N SER A 230 1.79 18.28 -1.76
CA SER A 230 2.70 17.54 -0.90
C SER A 230 3.06 16.21 -1.55
N PHE A 231 4.33 15.84 -1.48
CA PHE A 231 4.85 14.66 -2.16
C PHE A 231 5.84 13.90 -1.27
N THR A 232 6.01 12.62 -1.56
CA THR A 232 7.06 11.78 -0.96
C THR A 232 7.84 11.11 -2.08
N LEU A 233 9.14 11.34 -2.16
CA LEU A 233 10.04 10.64 -3.08
C LEU A 233 10.47 9.31 -2.47
N ILE A 234 10.16 8.22 -3.15
CA ILE A 234 10.48 6.86 -2.71
C ILE A 234 11.90 6.47 -3.14
N ASP A 235 12.67 5.86 -2.22
CA ASP A 235 14.02 5.30 -2.43
C ASP A 235 15.04 6.32 -2.99
N THR A 236 15.17 7.48 -2.33
CA THR A 236 16.17 8.51 -2.67
C THR A 236 17.61 8.14 -2.28
N ALA A 237 17.81 6.94 -1.74
CA ALA A 237 19.08 6.41 -1.24
C ALA A 237 20.20 6.43 -2.28
N GLY A 238 19.88 6.02 -3.52
CA GLY A 238 20.81 5.95 -4.63
C GLY A 238 21.24 7.32 -5.17
N VAL A 239 20.56 8.39 -4.74
CA VAL A 239 20.72 9.73 -5.27
C VAL A 239 21.46 10.67 -4.31
N ARG A 240 21.29 10.49 -2.99
CA ARG A 240 21.93 11.33 -1.96
C ARG A 240 23.44 11.08 -1.78
N ARG A 241 24.05 10.05 -2.39
CA ARG A 241 25.51 9.80 -2.33
C ARG A 241 26.15 9.92 -3.72
N PRO A 242 26.64 11.10 -4.11
CA PRO A 242 27.48 11.23 -5.29
C PRO A 242 28.84 10.57 -5.01
N GLY A 243 29.29 9.63 -5.86
CA GLY A 243 30.73 9.35 -6.01
C GLY A 243 31.29 7.96 -5.67
N LYS A 244 30.51 6.96 -5.26
CA LYS A 244 31.01 5.57 -5.14
C LYS A 244 29.97 4.53 -5.51
N LEU A 245 29.82 4.25 -6.80
CA LEU A 245 29.23 2.99 -7.27
C LEU A 245 30.24 2.33 -8.20
N GLY A 246 30.97 1.36 -7.65
CA GLY A 246 31.79 0.45 -8.43
C GLY A 246 30.94 -0.37 -9.40
N LEU A 247 31.56 -0.78 -10.50
CA LEU A 247 31.04 -1.56 -11.62
C LEU A 247 30.52 -2.96 -11.25
N GLY A 248 29.53 -3.08 -10.36
CA GLY A 248 29.01 -4.38 -9.89
C GLY A 248 27.56 -4.42 -9.38
N VAL A 249 26.76 -3.37 -9.56
CA VAL A 249 25.45 -3.20 -8.87
C VAL A 249 24.23 -3.28 -9.83
N GLU A 250 24.32 -3.96 -10.96
CA GLU A 250 23.20 -3.99 -11.91
C GLU A 250 22.04 -4.90 -11.47
N ARG A 251 22.31 -6.03 -10.81
CA ARG A 251 21.26 -6.97 -10.35
C ARG A 251 20.47 -6.48 -9.14
N HIS A 252 21.11 -5.75 -8.22
CA HIS A 252 20.43 -5.12 -7.08
C HIS A 252 19.57 -3.91 -7.47
N SER A 253 19.80 -3.35 -8.67
CA SER A 253 19.06 -2.17 -9.16
C SER A 253 17.61 -2.49 -9.53
N VAL A 254 17.34 -3.67 -10.12
CA VAL A 254 16.00 -4.06 -10.57
C VAL A 254 15.05 -4.33 -9.39
N MET A 255 15.51 -5.08 -8.38
CA MET A 255 14.70 -5.36 -7.18
C MET A 255 14.35 -4.07 -6.43
N ARG A 256 15.31 -3.15 -6.27
CA ARG A 256 15.05 -1.82 -5.70
C ARG A 256 14.05 -1.02 -6.53
N THR A 257 14.24 -0.98 -7.84
CA THR A 257 13.31 -0.29 -8.75
C THR A 257 11.89 -0.84 -8.58
N ARG A 258 11.74 -2.17 -8.50
CA ARG A 258 10.46 -2.82 -8.29
C ARG A 258 9.82 -2.46 -6.95
N GLN A 259 10.58 -2.57 -5.85
CA GLN A 259 10.11 -2.18 -4.50
C GLN A 259 9.68 -0.72 -4.44
N ALA A 260 10.47 0.19 -5.03
CA ALA A 260 10.14 1.61 -5.08
C ALA A 260 8.85 1.88 -5.85
N VAL A 261 8.66 1.20 -6.99
CA VAL A 261 7.47 1.33 -7.84
C VAL A 261 6.22 0.74 -7.19
N GLU A 262 6.34 -0.39 -6.48
CA GLU A 262 5.23 -1.04 -5.75
C GLU A 262 4.72 -0.17 -4.59
N ARG A 263 5.59 0.67 -4.00
CA ARG A 263 5.25 1.61 -2.91
C ARG A 263 4.78 2.99 -3.41
N ALA A 264 4.91 3.28 -4.69
CA ALA A 264 4.58 4.58 -5.27
C ALA A 264 3.17 4.63 -5.85
N ASP A 265 2.57 5.82 -5.85
CA ASP A 265 1.35 6.10 -6.61
C ASP A 265 1.67 6.33 -8.08
N VAL A 266 2.82 6.99 -8.34
CA VAL A 266 3.29 7.34 -9.67
C VAL A 266 4.78 7.03 -9.83
N ALA A 267 5.12 6.30 -10.89
CA ALA A 267 6.47 6.07 -11.37
C ALA A 267 6.82 7.10 -12.46
N VAL A 268 7.90 7.84 -12.25
CA VAL A 268 8.46 8.78 -13.23
C VAL A 268 9.67 8.13 -13.89
N VAL A 269 9.51 7.71 -15.14
CA VAL A 269 10.60 7.19 -15.98
C VAL A 269 11.34 8.36 -16.61
N VAL A 270 12.57 8.61 -16.16
CA VAL A 270 13.43 9.67 -16.70
C VAL A 270 14.14 9.16 -17.95
N VAL A 271 13.93 9.85 -19.07
CA VAL A 271 14.53 9.54 -20.37
C VAL A 271 15.47 10.66 -20.78
N ASP A 272 16.63 10.32 -21.33
CA ASP A 272 17.53 11.32 -21.90
C ASP A 272 16.98 11.87 -23.23
N GLY A 273 16.58 13.13 -23.26
CA GLY A 273 16.01 13.80 -24.43
C GLY A 273 16.98 14.04 -25.58
N THR A 274 18.28 13.82 -25.40
CA THR A 274 19.26 13.85 -26.50
C THR A 274 19.28 12.52 -27.25
N VAL A 275 19.06 11.40 -26.55
CA VAL A 275 19.11 10.04 -27.09
C VAL A 275 17.73 9.52 -27.49
N GLY A 276 16.70 9.86 -26.72
CA GLY A 276 15.34 9.34 -26.87
C GLY A 276 15.11 8.01 -26.12
N VAL A 277 13.97 7.38 -26.38
CA VAL A 277 13.56 6.14 -25.71
C VAL A 277 14.39 4.96 -26.19
N THR A 278 15.03 4.23 -25.29
CA THR A 278 15.81 3.02 -25.58
C THR A 278 15.10 1.74 -25.12
N ALA A 279 15.62 0.56 -25.48
CA ALA A 279 15.06 -0.72 -25.05
C ALA A 279 15.08 -0.91 -23.52
N GLN A 280 16.08 -0.35 -22.84
CA GLN A 280 16.14 -0.41 -21.38
C GLN A 280 15.13 0.54 -20.74
N ASP A 281 14.83 1.69 -21.36
CA ASP A 281 13.75 2.59 -20.88
C ASP A 281 12.39 1.88 -20.99
N THR A 282 12.14 1.16 -22.09
CA THR A 282 10.92 0.35 -22.24
C THR A 282 10.85 -0.80 -21.23
N HIS A 283 11.98 -1.43 -20.90
CA HIS A 283 12.03 -2.48 -19.88
C HIS A 283 11.73 -1.93 -18.48
N ILE A 284 12.32 -0.78 -18.12
CA ILE A 284 12.06 -0.10 -16.84
C ILE A 284 10.59 0.32 -16.73
N ALA A 285 10.00 0.86 -17.81
CA ALA A 285 8.57 1.17 -17.83
C ALA A 285 7.68 -0.08 -17.72
N GLY A 286 8.16 -1.24 -18.18
CA GLY A 286 7.51 -2.53 -17.98
C GLY A 286 7.31 -2.87 -16.50
N ILE A 287 8.28 -2.54 -15.64
CA ILE A 287 8.17 -2.75 -14.18
C ILE A 287 7.00 -1.94 -13.60
N ALA A 288 6.84 -0.69 -14.02
CA ALA A 288 5.72 0.15 -13.61
C ALA A 288 4.37 -0.35 -14.13
N LEU A 289 4.34 -0.89 -15.36
CA LEU A 289 3.15 -1.52 -15.91
C LEU A 289 2.75 -2.79 -15.15
N GLU A 290 3.72 -3.62 -14.75
CA GLU A 290 3.49 -4.85 -13.99
C GLU A 290 2.97 -4.55 -12.58
N ALA A 291 3.55 -3.55 -11.89
CA ALA A 291 3.05 -3.04 -10.61
C ALA A 291 1.75 -2.24 -10.76
N GLN A 292 1.37 -1.93 -12.00
CA GLN A 292 0.22 -1.13 -12.38
C GLN A 292 0.21 0.24 -11.72
N THR A 293 1.39 0.83 -11.49
CA THR A 293 1.59 2.16 -10.92
C THR A 293 1.24 3.24 -11.95
N GLY A 294 0.89 4.45 -11.51
CA GLY A 294 0.76 5.59 -12.43
C GLY A 294 2.09 5.79 -13.18
N LEU A 295 2.06 6.26 -14.42
CA LEU A 295 3.25 6.30 -15.26
C LEU A 295 3.39 7.63 -15.99
N ILE A 296 4.53 8.29 -15.76
CA ILE A 296 4.94 9.51 -16.43
C ILE A 296 6.33 9.31 -17.03
N PHE A 297 6.49 9.71 -18.29
CA PHE A 297 7.81 9.84 -18.91
C PHE A 297 8.29 11.28 -18.83
N ALA A 298 9.40 11.49 -18.12
CA ALA A 298 10.07 12.78 -18.02
C ALA A 298 11.26 12.83 -19.00
N VAL A 299 11.09 13.49 -20.13
CA VAL A 299 12.16 13.72 -21.12
C VAL A 299 13.08 14.80 -20.60
N ASN A 300 14.21 14.39 -20.05
CA ASN A 300 15.18 15.27 -19.41
C ASN A 300 16.24 15.80 -20.40
N LYS A 301 17.04 16.77 -19.95
CA LYS A 301 18.13 17.42 -20.71
C LYS A 301 17.65 18.20 -21.95
N THR A 302 16.42 18.73 -21.91
CA THR A 302 15.88 19.54 -23.02
C THR A 302 16.60 20.87 -23.20
N ASP A 303 17.40 21.28 -22.22
CA ASP A 303 18.32 22.42 -22.31
C ASP A 303 19.44 22.22 -23.35
N LEU A 304 19.72 20.98 -23.74
CA LEU A 304 20.71 20.65 -24.77
C LEU A 304 20.13 20.63 -26.19
N TRP A 305 18.87 21.00 -26.37
CA TRP A 305 18.25 21.07 -27.69
C TRP A 305 18.56 22.42 -28.35
N GLU A 306 19.22 22.37 -29.50
CA GLU A 306 19.50 23.56 -30.33
C GLU A 306 18.20 24.05 -30.99
N ASP A 307 17.58 23.22 -31.85
CA ASP A 307 16.24 23.47 -32.37
C ASP A 307 15.19 22.77 -31.50
N ARG A 308 14.56 23.53 -30.60
CA ARG A 308 13.55 23.00 -29.68
C ARG A 308 12.29 22.49 -30.41
N ALA A 309 11.90 23.10 -31.51
CA ALA A 309 10.66 22.75 -32.21
C ALA A 309 10.83 21.40 -32.93
N GLU A 310 11.93 21.24 -33.68
CA GLU A 310 12.26 19.99 -34.36
C GLU A 310 12.44 18.85 -33.35
N ARG A 311 13.19 19.09 -32.27
CA ARG A 311 13.44 18.09 -31.23
C ARG A 311 12.19 17.68 -30.47
N MET A 312 11.25 18.61 -30.27
CA MET A 312 9.95 18.30 -29.67
C MET A 312 9.16 17.33 -30.55
N GLU A 313 9.06 17.62 -31.85
CA GLU A 313 8.33 16.75 -32.79
C GLU A 313 8.97 15.36 -32.90
N TRP A 314 10.31 15.31 -33.00
CA TRP A 314 11.06 14.06 -32.99
C TRP A 314 10.79 13.26 -31.71
N SER A 315 10.81 13.91 -30.55
CA SER A 315 10.55 13.29 -29.25
C SER A 315 9.14 12.70 -29.20
N GLN A 316 8.12 13.46 -29.59
CA GLN A 316 6.73 13.00 -29.63
C GLN A 316 6.54 11.78 -30.55
N ARG A 317 7.18 11.79 -31.73
CA ARG A 317 7.16 10.63 -32.65
C ARG A 317 7.82 9.40 -32.02
N GLN A 318 8.97 9.57 -31.36
CA GLN A 318 9.64 8.47 -30.66
C GLN A 318 8.78 7.89 -29.53
N MET A 319 8.15 8.75 -28.72
CA MET A 319 7.27 8.32 -27.62
C MET A 319 6.07 7.53 -28.16
N LYS A 320 5.35 8.07 -29.14
CA LYS A 320 4.18 7.41 -29.74
C LYS A 320 4.51 6.03 -30.34
N GLY A 321 5.68 5.88 -30.94
CA GLY A 321 6.12 4.60 -31.51
C GLY A 321 6.55 3.59 -30.44
N ARG A 322 7.55 3.95 -29.62
CA ARG A 322 8.21 3.03 -28.68
C ARG A 322 7.40 2.75 -27.41
N LEU A 323 6.48 3.64 -27.03
CA LEU A 323 5.64 3.50 -25.84
C LEU A 323 4.21 3.02 -26.14
N SER A 324 3.99 2.43 -27.31
CA SER A 324 2.67 1.94 -27.74
C SER A 324 2.06 0.86 -26.83
N PHE A 325 2.85 0.23 -25.96
CA PHE A 325 2.40 -0.72 -24.94
C PHE A 325 1.81 -0.05 -23.68
N VAL A 326 2.12 1.24 -23.46
CA VAL A 326 1.58 2.10 -22.39
C VAL A 326 1.04 3.41 -22.99
N PRO A 327 0.04 3.35 -23.89
CA PRO A 327 -0.43 4.52 -24.64
C PRO A 327 -1.13 5.58 -23.78
N TRP A 328 -1.39 5.26 -22.52
CA TRP A 328 -2.02 6.11 -21.51
C TRP A 328 -1.00 6.83 -20.62
N ALA A 329 0.29 6.51 -20.73
CA ALA A 329 1.31 7.16 -19.91
C ALA A 329 1.46 8.63 -20.31
N MET A 330 1.54 9.51 -19.33
CA MET A 330 1.74 10.94 -19.55
C MET A 330 3.20 11.22 -19.93
N VAL A 331 3.44 12.29 -20.68
CA VAL A 331 4.79 12.69 -21.10
C VAL A 331 5.00 14.17 -20.80
N THR A 332 6.14 14.50 -20.20
CA THR A 332 6.56 15.89 -19.98
C THR A 332 8.03 16.08 -20.34
N HIS A 333 8.40 17.32 -20.64
CA HIS A 333 9.72 17.73 -21.10
C HIS A 333 10.35 18.64 -20.06
N ILE A 334 11.48 18.20 -19.51
CA ILE A 334 12.12 18.86 -18.37
C ILE A 334 13.61 19.13 -18.62
N SER A 335 14.13 20.05 -17.85
CA SER A 335 15.57 20.21 -17.64
C SER A 335 15.81 20.17 -16.14
N ALA A 336 16.31 19.03 -15.64
CA ALA A 336 16.68 18.88 -14.24
C ALA A 336 17.78 19.89 -13.82
N LEU A 337 18.62 20.32 -14.76
CA LEU A 337 19.67 21.33 -14.52
C LEU A 337 19.05 22.70 -14.21
N SER A 338 18.16 23.19 -15.07
CA SER A 338 17.55 24.52 -14.90
C SER A 338 16.33 24.51 -13.97
N GLY A 339 15.68 23.36 -13.78
CA GLY A 339 14.37 23.25 -13.12
C GLY A 339 13.18 23.50 -14.05
N ARG A 340 13.39 23.76 -15.34
CA ARG A 340 12.31 23.95 -16.31
C ARG A 340 11.45 22.68 -16.40
N GLY A 341 10.13 22.85 -16.35
CA GLY A 341 9.15 21.77 -16.49
C GLY A 341 8.89 20.95 -15.22
N LEU A 342 9.58 21.23 -14.11
CA LEU A 342 9.35 20.48 -12.86
C LEU A 342 7.96 20.76 -12.22
N PRO A 343 7.43 21.99 -12.22
CA PRO A 343 6.06 22.23 -11.75
C PRO A 343 5.03 21.41 -12.53
N GLU A 344 5.20 21.31 -13.86
CA GLU A 344 4.32 20.50 -14.71
C GLU A 344 4.47 19.00 -14.41
N LEU A 345 5.69 18.51 -14.18
CA LEU A 345 5.92 17.12 -13.77
C LEU A 345 5.16 16.79 -12.46
N LEU A 346 5.24 17.67 -11.46
CA LEU A 346 4.56 17.47 -10.17
C LEU A 346 3.04 17.53 -10.32
N LYS A 347 2.53 18.47 -11.12
CA LYS A 347 1.10 18.53 -11.45
C LYS A 347 0.62 17.24 -12.12
N LEU A 348 1.34 16.74 -13.13
CA LEU A 348 1.00 15.48 -13.80
C LEU A 348 1.05 14.29 -12.82
N ALA A 349 1.90 14.33 -11.80
CA ALA A 349 1.92 13.30 -10.77
C ALA A 349 0.65 13.33 -9.90
N VAL A 350 0.15 14.51 -9.54
CA VAL A 350 -1.17 14.67 -8.89
C VAL A 350 -2.26 14.15 -9.83
N ASP A 351 -2.29 14.59 -11.08
CA ASP A 351 -3.30 14.20 -12.06
C ASP A 351 -3.33 12.66 -12.27
N ALA A 352 -2.16 12.02 -12.36
CA ALA A 352 -2.05 10.56 -12.50
C ALA A 352 -2.51 9.81 -11.24
N ARG A 353 -2.20 10.31 -10.03
CA ARG A 353 -2.72 9.76 -8.77
C ARG A 353 -4.24 9.89 -8.71
N ASP A 354 -4.78 11.04 -9.07
CA ASP A 354 -6.21 11.31 -9.00
C ASP A 354 -6.98 10.48 -10.03
N ALA A 355 -6.46 10.34 -11.24
CA ALA A 355 -7.00 9.44 -12.25
C ALA A 355 -6.98 7.98 -11.78
N ARG A 356 -5.92 7.56 -11.07
CA ARG A 356 -5.86 6.24 -10.42
C ARG A 356 -6.97 6.12 -9.38
N ARG A 357 -7.13 7.06 -8.45
CA ARG A 357 -8.11 6.99 -7.36
C ARG A 357 -9.57 7.23 -7.79
N ARG A 358 -9.82 7.56 -9.05
CA ARG A 358 -11.15 7.91 -9.56
C ARG A 358 -12.15 6.75 -9.43
N ARG A 359 -13.23 6.99 -8.70
CA ARG A 359 -14.38 6.09 -8.59
C ARG A 359 -15.46 6.47 -9.60
N ILE A 360 -15.86 5.52 -10.43
CA ILE A 360 -16.90 5.66 -11.44
C ILE A 360 -18.19 5.02 -10.94
N PRO A 361 -19.32 5.75 -10.91
CA PRO A 361 -20.61 5.19 -10.59
C PRO A 361 -21.00 4.03 -11.52
N THR A 362 -21.56 2.96 -10.96
CA THR A 362 -21.99 1.76 -11.70
C THR A 362 -22.89 2.11 -12.90
N GLY A 363 -23.82 3.06 -12.75
CA GLY A 363 -24.71 3.47 -13.83
C GLY A 363 -23.98 4.07 -15.04
N GLU A 364 -23.04 4.97 -14.78
CA GLU A 364 -22.21 5.62 -15.80
C GLU A 364 -21.33 4.61 -16.54
N LEU A 365 -20.63 3.74 -15.81
CA LEU A 365 -19.81 2.68 -16.39
C LEU A 365 -20.63 1.76 -17.32
N ASN A 366 -21.82 1.35 -16.88
CA ASN A 366 -22.70 0.51 -17.69
C ASN A 366 -23.20 1.25 -18.95
N ALA A 367 -23.46 2.56 -18.87
CA ALA A 367 -23.85 3.36 -20.03
C ALA A 367 -22.74 3.43 -21.08
N VAL A 368 -21.49 3.67 -20.65
CA VAL A 368 -20.30 3.66 -21.51
C VAL A 368 -20.14 2.30 -22.20
N LEU A 369 -20.16 1.21 -21.42
CA LEU A 369 -19.95 -0.13 -21.95
C LEU A 369 -21.09 -0.59 -22.87
N ARG A 370 -22.35 -0.30 -22.54
CA ARG A 370 -23.48 -0.60 -23.45
C ARG A 370 -23.36 0.15 -24.77
N THR A 371 -22.85 1.38 -24.75
CA THR A 371 -22.58 2.15 -25.98
C THR A 371 -21.44 1.51 -26.79
N ALA A 372 -20.37 1.06 -26.13
CA ALA A 372 -19.30 0.32 -26.79
C ALA A 372 -19.79 -0.99 -27.44
N PHE A 373 -20.54 -1.82 -26.71
CA PHE A 373 -21.11 -3.08 -27.25
C PHE A 373 -22.06 -2.86 -28.43
N ARG A 374 -22.80 -1.74 -28.45
CA ARG A 374 -23.67 -1.35 -29.58
C ARG A 374 -22.86 -0.87 -30.79
N LYS A 375 -21.85 -0.03 -30.56
CA LYS A 375 -21.01 0.53 -31.63
C LYS A 375 -20.15 -0.53 -32.31
N HIS A 376 -19.63 -1.47 -31.54
CA HIS A 376 -18.86 -2.60 -32.07
C HIS A 376 -19.29 -3.90 -31.39
N GLY A 377 -20.20 -4.61 -32.05
CA GLY A 377 -20.72 -5.88 -31.57
C GLY A 377 -19.63 -6.94 -31.45
N PRO A 378 -19.62 -7.77 -30.39
CA PRO A 378 -18.69 -8.88 -30.28
C PRO A 378 -18.85 -9.89 -31.42
N ALA A 379 -17.73 -10.46 -31.87
CA ALA A 379 -17.74 -11.58 -32.80
C ALA A 379 -18.46 -12.80 -32.20
N VAL A 380 -19.01 -13.65 -33.06
CA VAL A 380 -19.56 -14.94 -32.64
C VAL A 380 -18.39 -15.92 -32.51
N VAL A 381 -18.24 -16.53 -31.35
CA VAL A 381 -17.20 -17.51 -31.05
C VAL A 381 -17.89 -18.76 -30.51
N ARG A 382 -17.59 -19.93 -31.09
CA ARG A 382 -18.20 -21.22 -30.71
C ARG A 382 -19.75 -21.15 -30.65
N HIS A 383 -20.37 -20.56 -31.68
CA HIS A 383 -21.81 -20.33 -31.80
C HIS A 383 -22.45 -19.45 -30.71
N LYS A 384 -21.66 -18.84 -29.81
CA LYS A 384 -22.12 -17.91 -28.80
C LYS A 384 -21.68 -16.49 -29.15
N ARG A 385 -22.55 -15.52 -28.89
CA ARG A 385 -22.17 -14.10 -28.89
C ARG A 385 -21.93 -13.65 -27.45
N LEU A 386 -20.83 -12.95 -27.21
CA LEU A 386 -20.57 -12.33 -25.91
C LEU A 386 -21.68 -11.34 -25.58
N LYS A 387 -22.23 -11.43 -24.37
CA LYS A 387 -23.27 -10.53 -23.86
C LYS A 387 -22.78 -9.93 -22.56
N LEU A 388 -22.80 -8.60 -22.47
CA LEU A 388 -22.60 -7.88 -21.22
C LEU A 388 -23.89 -7.93 -20.41
N LEU A 389 -23.81 -8.41 -19.18
CA LEU A 389 -24.91 -8.39 -18.21
C LEU A 389 -24.89 -7.04 -17.47
N TYR A 390 -23.80 -6.78 -16.76
CA TYR A 390 -23.51 -5.52 -16.09
C TYR A 390 -22.00 -5.42 -15.80
N ALA A 391 -21.54 -4.25 -15.38
CA ALA A 391 -20.17 -4.04 -14.93
C ALA A 391 -20.12 -3.19 -13.66
N THR A 392 -19.05 -3.33 -12.87
CA THR A 392 -18.77 -2.52 -11.68
C THR A 392 -17.28 -2.19 -11.60
N GLN A 393 -16.92 -1.16 -10.83
CA GLN A 393 -15.53 -0.89 -10.47
C GLN A 393 -15.24 -1.43 -9.06
N ALA A 394 -14.48 -2.51 -8.98
CA ALA A 394 -14.17 -3.23 -7.74
C ALA A 394 -13.07 -2.53 -6.92
N SER A 395 -12.06 -1.94 -7.56
CA SER A 395 -10.94 -1.25 -6.91
C SER A 395 -10.58 0.04 -7.65
N ILE A 396 -9.93 0.97 -6.94
CA ILE A 396 -9.40 2.23 -7.48
C ILE A 396 -7.88 2.25 -7.53
N GLU A 397 -7.15 1.45 -6.75
CA GLU A 397 -5.69 1.42 -6.80
C GLU A 397 -5.18 0.00 -7.05
N PRO A 398 -5.00 -0.40 -8.33
CA PRO A 398 -5.37 0.33 -9.55
C PRO A 398 -6.88 0.30 -9.86
N PRO A 399 -7.37 1.12 -10.83
CA PRO A 399 -8.75 1.03 -11.31
C PRO A 399 -9.06 -0.36 -11.87
N THR A 400 -9.91 -1.11 -11.19
CA THR A 400 -10.29 -2.47 -11.57
C THR A 400 -11.76 -2.55 -11.91
N PHE A 401 -12.05 -2.82 -13.18
CA PHE A 401 -13.41 -3.03 -13.68
C PHE A 401 -13.71 -4.52 -13.84
N VAL A 402 -14.81 -4.95 -13.24
CA VAL A 402 -15.32 -6.31 -13.36
C VAL A 402 -16.55 -6.29 -14.27
N LEU A 403 -16.44 -6.94 -15.42
CA LEU A 403 -17.51 -7.07 -16.41
C LEU A 403 -18.13 -8.46 -16.29
N PHE A 404 -19.39 -8.51 -15.89
CA PHE A 404 -20.17 -9.74 -15.84
C PHE A 404 -20.72 -10.04 -17.23
N VAL A 405 -20.30 -11.17 -17.78
CA VAL A 405 -20.64 -11.61 -19.13
C VAL A 405 -21.26 -13.00 -19.09
N ASN A 406 -21.93 -13.39 -20.17
CA ASN A 406 -22.51 -14.74 -20.28
C ASN A 406 -21.46 -15.86 -20.29
N ASP A 407 -20.29 -15.62 -20.88
CA ASP A 407 -19.22 -16.61 -20.96
C ASP A 407 -17.87 -15.86 -21.06
N PRO A 408 -17.03 -15.87 -20.01
CA PRO A 408 -15.75 -15.16 -20.04
C PRO A 408 -14.72 -15.84 -20.97
N THR A 409 -14.89 -17.12 -21.29
CA THR A 409 -13.93 -17.91 -22.09
C THR A 409 -13.92 -17.50 -23.56
N ILE A 410 -14.97 -16.83 -24.03
CA ILE A 410 -15.09 -16.35 -25.42
C ILE A 410 -14.62 -14.91 -25.60
N VAL A 411 -14.10 -14.26 -24.55
CA VAL A 411 -13.56 -12.90 -24.63
C VAL A 411 -12.18 -12.93 -25.28
N HIS A 412 -12.11 -12.51 -26.55
CA HIS A 412 -10.85 -12.39 -27.26
C HIS A 412 -10.06 -11.14 -26.81
N PHE A 413 -8.73 -11.22 -26.79
CA PHE A 413 -7.85 -10.14 -26.32
C PHE A 413 -8.06 -8.82 -27.09
N SER A 414 -8.40 -8.89 -28.38
CA SER A 414 -8.66 -7.70 -29.20
C SER A 414 -9.91 -6.97 -28.74
N TYR A 415 -10.95 -7.71 -28.32
CA TYR A 415 -12.18 -7.13 -27.80
C TYR A 415 -11.95 -6.54 -26.41
N ARG A 416 -11.15 -7.20 -25.56
CA ARG A 416 -10.68 -6.63 -24.29
C ARG A 416 -9.99 -5.28 -24.49
N ARG A 417 -9.04 -5.20 -25.44
CA ARG A 417 -8.34 -3.94 -25.78
C ARG A 417 -9.29 -2.88 -26.33
N TYR A 418 -10.27 -3.27 -27.12
CA TYR A 418 -11.31 -2.36 -27.61
C TYR A 418 -12.12 -1.75 -26.46
N LEU A 419 -12.59 -2.58 -25.52
CA LEU A 419 -13.34 -2.12 -24.34
C LEU A 419 -12.49 -1.21 -23.45
N GLU A 420 -11.21 -1.55 -23.26
CA GLU A 420 -10.26 -0.72 -22.53
C GLU A 420 -10.16 0.68 -23.15
N ARG A 421 -9.98 0.75 -24.48
CA ARG A 421 -9.94 2.03 -25.21
C ARG A 421 -11.25 2.81 -25.10
N ALA A 422 -12.39 2.13 -25.13
CA ALA A 422 -13.70 2.76 -24.98
C ALA A 422 -13.89 3.37 -23.59
N ILE A 423 -13.46 2.67 -22.53
CA ILE A 423 -13.46 3.18 -21.15
C ILE A 423 -12.55 4.42 -21.05
N ARG A 424 -11.31 4.32 -21.52
CA ARG A 424 -10.34 5.42 -21.46
C ARG A 424 -10.84 6.67 -22.19
N ALA A 425 -11.45 6.50 -23.36
CA ALA A 425 -11.98 7.62 -24.15
C ALA A 425 -13.18 8.32 -23.50
N ALA A 426 -13.90 7.64 -22.59
CA ALA A 426 -15.10 8.18 -21.95
C ALA A 426 -14.88 8.68 -20.52
N LEU A 427 -13.97 8.06 -19.76
CA LEU A 427 -13.85 8.23 -18.31
C LEU A 427 -12.49 8.80 -17.85
N ASP A 428 -11.62 9.12 -18.81
CA ASP A 428 -10.33 9.78 -18.61
C ASP A 428 -9.46 9.12 -17.52
N PHE A 429 -8.72 8.09 -17.94
CA PHE A 429 -7.74 7.37 -17.11
C PHE A 429 -6.33 7.59 -17.66
N GLU A 430 -6.03 8.79 -18.14
CA GLU A 430 -4.68 9.15 -18.52
C GLU A 430 -3.74 9.06 -17.29
N GLY A 431 -2.49 8.67 -17.50
CA GLY A 431 -1.51 8.50 -16.43
C GLY A 431 -1.62 7.19 -15.64
N THR A 432 -2.68 6.37 -15.80
CA THR A 432 -2.86 5.13 -15.03
C THR A 432 -3.26 3.90 -15.85
N ALA A 433 -2.80 2.72 -15.41
CA ALA A 433 -3.24 1.43 -15.91
C ALA A 433 -4.66 1.13 -15.43
N ILE A 434 -5.49 0.49 -16.27
CA ILE A 434 -6.79 -0.03 -15.85
C ILE A 434 -6.83 -1.55 -16.00
N GLN A 435 -7.40 -2.23 -15.01
CA GLN A 435 -7.64 -3.67 -15.07
C GLN A 435 -9.05 -3.95 -15.58
N LEU A 436 -9.15 -4.82 -16.58
CA LEU A 436 -10.42 -5.40 -17.01
C LEU A 436 -10.44 -6.90 -16.69
N THR A 437 -11.38 -7.29 -15.84
CA THR A 437 -11.65 -8.67 -15.45
C THR A 437 -13.04 -9.08 -15.93
N PHE A 438 -13.17 -10.27 -16.51
CA PHE A 438 -14.43 -10.80 -16.99
C PHE A 438 -14.86 -11.99 -16.14
N ARG A 439 -16.11 -12.01 -15.67
CA ARG A 439 -16.66 -13.10 -14.86
C ARG A 439 -17.98 -13.58 -15.45
N SER A 440 -18.25 -14.88 -15.36
CA SER A 440 -19.61 -15.40 -15.53
C SER A 440 -20.43 -15.11 -14.27
N ARG A 441 -21.75 -15.02 -14.41
CA ARG A 441 -22.65 -15.18 -13.29
C ARG A 441 -22.66 -16.68 -12.95
N VAL A 442 -21.78 -17.12 -12.05
CA VAL A 442 -21.96 -18.42 -11.39
C VAL A 442 -23.09 -18.21 -10.38
N GLU A 443 -24.08 -19.10 -10.43
CA GLU A 443 -25.14 -19.21 -9.43
C GLU A 443 -24.49 -19.21 -8.05
N THR A 444 -24.94 -18.28 -7.21
CA THR A 444 -24.76 -18.40 -5.77
C THR A 444 -25.28 -19.78 -5.42
N GLU A 445 -24.44 -20.64 -4.84
CA GLU A 445 -24.86 -21.94 -4.34
C GLU A 445 -26.13 -21.73 -3.50
N GLU A 446 -27.25 -22.24 -4.02
CA GLU A 446 -28.35 -22.69 -3.20
C GLU A 446 -27.77 -23.79 -2.30
N GLY A 447 -27.44 -23.42 -1.06
CA GLY A 447 -26.93 -24.33 -0.03
C GLY A 447 -27.39 -23.83 1.33
N ASP A 448 -28.48 -24.43 1.80
CA ASP A 448 -29.08 -24.37 3.13
C ASP A 448 -29.67 -23.05 3.65
N ARG A 449 -30.93 -22.84 3.27
CA ARG A 449 -32.03 -22.72 4.25
C ARG A 449 -33.16 -23.67 3.81
N PRO A 450 -33.86 -24.35 4.72
CA PRO A 450 -34.15 -23.97 6.10
C PRO A 450 -33.40 -24.73 7.18
#